data_AF-A0A537E5H2-F1
#
_entry.id   AF-A0A537E5H2-F1
#
_cell.length_a   1.000
_cell.length_b   1.000
_cell.length_c   1.000
_cell.angle_alpha   90.00
_cell.angle_beta   90.00
_cell.angle_gamma   90.00
#
_symmetry.space_group_name_H-M   'P 1'
#
loop_
_entity.id
_entity.type
_entity.pdbx_description
1 polymer ?
#
loop_
_entity_poly.entity_id
_entity_poly.type
_entity_poly.pdbx_seq_one_letter_code
_entity_poly.pdbx_strand_id
1 'polypeptide(L)'
;RLHRQFLRAAGAEQPHAWEPPVDVIETSDEVRVQIALPGVSADAIRVAVEPGGVTVSALRDFPCREDGAYLHRIEIPYGRFERRLQLPLDDPHAALELARKTLADGVLTLIFRRKEGR
;
A
#
# COMPACT_ATOMS: atom_id res chain seq x y z
N ARG A 1 -3.34 -15.43 15.19
CA ARG A 1 -2.02 -15.81 14.60
C ARG A 1 -2.04 -15.46 13.12
N LEU A 2 -1.53 -14.28 12.74
CA LEU A 2 -1.41 -13.88 11.34
C LEU A 2 -0.11 -14.45 10.79
N HIS A 3 -0.20 -15.66 10.25
CA HIS A 3 0.88 -16.26 9.48
C HIS A 3 0.84 -15.65 8.07
N ARG A 4 1.58 -14.56 7.85
CA ARG A 4 1.85 -14.07 6.48
C ARG A 4 2.86 -15.01 5.84
N GLN A 5 2.45 -15.63 4.74
CA GLN A 5 3.31 -16.46 3.90
C GLN A 5 4.34 -15.55 3.22
N PHE A 6 5.57 -15.56 3.72
CA PHE A 6 6.66 -14.72 3.23
C PHE A 6 7.39 -15.27 2.00
N LEU A 7 7.04 -16.47 1.50
CA LEU A 7 7.71 -17.01 0.32
C LEU A 7 6.85 -18.07 -0.38
N ARG A 8 6.47 -17.81 -1.63
CA ARG A 8 6.15 -18.86 -2.61
C ARG A 8 7.19 -18.78 -3.72
N ALA A 9 7.97 -19.84 -3.90
CA ALA A 9 8.89 -19.96 -5.03
C ALA A 9 8.36 -21.02 -6.00
N ALA A 10 8.16 -20.62 -7.26
CA ALA A 10 8.70 -21.23 -8.48
C ALA A 10 7.74 -21.09 -9.68
N GLY A 11 8.24 -20.47 -10.76
CA GLY A 11 7.70 -20.60 -12.12
C GLY A 11 6.90 -19.40 -12.65
N ALA A 12 7.54 -18.63 -13.55
CA ALA A 12 6.98 -17.62 -14.45
C ALA A 12 6.42 -16.30 -13.84
N GLU A 13 7.12 -15.19 -14.16
CA GLU A 13 6.64 -13.80 -14.22
C GLU A 13 5.65 -13.29 -13.15
N GLN A 14 6.04 -13.28 -11.88
CA GLN A 14 5.40 -12.43 -10.87
C GLN A 14 6.52 -11.70 -10.10
N PRO A 15 6.80 -10.42 -10.38
CA PRO A 15 7.92 -9.72 -9.78
C PRO A 15 7.58 -9.41 -8.32
N HIS A 16 7.96 -10.31 -7.41
CA HIS A 16 8.08 -10.09 -5.97
C HIS A 16 6.95 -9.23 -5.37
N ALA A 17 5.72 -9.74 -5.40
CA ALA A 17 4.57 -9.11 -4.76
C ALA A 17 4.67 -9.27 -3.24
N TRP A 18 5.43 -8.40 -2.58
CA TRP A 18 5.31 -8.25 -1.13
C TRP A 18 4.04 -7.48 -0.80
N GLU A 19 3.41 -7.78 0.33
CA GLU A 19 2.17 -7.12 0.75
C GLU A 19 2.45 -6.20 1.95
N PRO A 20 2.56 -4.88 1.77
CA PRO A 20 2.81 -4.00 2.89
C PRO A 20 1.68 -4.09 3.94
N PRO A 21 2.01 -4.06 5.24
CA PRO A 21 1.02 -3.95 6.33
C PRO A 21 0.13 -2.72 6.15
N VAL A 22 -1.13 -2.85 6.55
CA VAL A 22 -2.13 -1.79 6.43
C VAL A 22 -3.01 -1.77 7.67
N ASP A 23 -3.27 -0.56 8.17
CA ASP A 23 -4.32 -0.27 9.13
C ASP A 23 -5.43 0.55 8.44
N VAL A 24 -6.68 0.21 8.75
CA VAL A 24 -7.87 0.95 8.28
C VAL A 24 -8.66 1.39 9.52
N ILE A 25 -8.85 2.70 9.65
CA ILE A 25 -9.49 3.32 10.81
C ILE A 25 -10.65 4.15 10.28
N GLU A 26 -11.85 3.91 10.79
CA GLU A 26 -13.04 4.70 10.50
C GLU A 26 -13.41 5.56 11.70
N THR A 27 -13.82 6.78 11.41
CA THR A 27 -14.44 7.72 12.36
C THR A 27 -15.81 8.14 11.80
N SER A 28 -16.56 8.98 12.51
CA SER A 28 -17.83 9.51 12.00
C SER A 28 -17.68 10.29 10.68
N ASP A 29 -16.52 10.90 10.47
CA ASP A 29 -16.34 11.92 9.43
C ASP A 29 -15.44 11.44 8.27
N GLU A 30 -14.53 10.50 8.54
CA GLU A 30 -13.52 10.05 7.58
C GLU A 30 -13.09 8.59 7.78
N VAL A 31 -12.62 8.01 6.68
CA VAL A 31 -11.88 6.74 6.66
C VAL A 31 -10.40 7.03 6.43
N ARG A 32 -9.55 6.55 7.32
CA ARG A 32 -8.10 6.68 7.25
C ARG A 32 -7.45 5.34 6.95
N VAL A 33 -6.60 5.31 5.93
CA VAL A 33 -5.78 4.15 5.58
C VAL A 33 -4.32 4.49 5.84
N GLN A 34 -3.63 3.65 6.61
CA GLN A 34 -2.18 3.77 6.85
C GLN A 34 -1.47 2.55 6.29
N ILE A 35 -0.45 2.76 5.45
CA ILE A 35 0.32 1.69 4.81
C ILE A 35 1.79 1.88 5.14
N ALA A 36 2.42 0.86 5.73
CA ALA A 36 3.85 0.88 6.02
C ALA A 36 4.65 0.65 4.73
N LEU A 37 5.27 1.72 4.21
CA LEU A 37 6.05 1.78 2.98
C LEU A 37 7.48 2.35 3.20
N PRO A 38 8.28 1.82 4.14
CA PRO A 38 9.63 2.30 4.37
C PRO A 38 10.53 2.04 3.14
N GLY A 39 11.26 3.07 2.72
CA GLY A 39 12.15 3.02 1.55
C GLY A 39 11.41 3.05 0.20
N VAL A 40 10.14 3.45 0.18
CA VAL A 40 9.41 3.74 -1.07
C VAL A 40 9.36 5.25 -1.27
N SER A 41 9.77 5.72 -2.44
CA SER A 41 9.68 7.14 -2.78
C SER A 41 8.23 7.56 -3.08
N ALA A 42 7.85 8.78 -2.72
CA ALA A 42 6.47 9.27 -2.84
C ALA A 42 5.97 9.34 -4.29
N ASP A 43 6.86 9.63 -5.23
CA ASP A 43 6.61 9.68 -6.68
C ASP A 43 6.36 8.29 -7.29
N ALA A 44 6.91 7.24 -6.70
CA ALA A 44 6.66 5.86 -7.10
C ALA A 44 5.27 5.35 -6.67
N ILE A 45 4.60 6.03 -5.73
CA ILE A 45 3.32 5.59 -5.16
C ILE A 45 2.15 6.05 -6.04
N ARG A 46 1.48 5.07 -6.64
CA ARG A 46 0.21 5.24 -7.35
C ARG A 46 -0.96 4.87 -6.43
N VAL A 47 -1.97 5.73 -6.44
CA VAL A 47 -3.22 5.53 -5.69
C VAL A 47 -4.35 5.66 -6.69
N ALA A 48 -5.14 4.61 -6.83
CA ALA A 48 -6.37 4.60 -7.60
C ALA A 48 -7.55 4.44 -6.64
N VAL A 49 -8.49 5.38 -6.71
CA VAL A 49 -9.74 5.33 -5.94
C VAL A 49 -10.80 4.72 -6.82
N GLU A 50 -11.43 3.66 -6.33
CA GLU A 50 -12.48 2.90 -7.01
C GLU A 50 -13.76 2.98 -6.15
N PRO A 51 -14.96 2.73 -6.72
CA PRO A 51 -16.16 2.59 -5.90
C PRO A 51 -15.94 1.54 -4.80
N GLY A 52 -16.17 1.92 -3.55
CA GLY A 52 -16.02 1.02 -2.40
C GLY A 52 -14.60 0.84 -1.87
N GLY A 53 -13.56 1.38 -2.52
CA GLY A 53 -12.19 1.03 -2.16
C GLY A 53 -11.06 1.86 -2.73
N VAL A 54 -9.84 1.43 -2.41
CA VAL A 54 -8.60 2.01 -2.91
C VAL A 54 -7.60 0.92 -3.31
N THR A 55 -6.95 1.13 -4.44
CA THR A 55 -5.80 0.36 -4.88
C THR A 55 -4.53 1.22 -4.74
N VAL A 56 -3.55 0.73 -3.99
CA VAL A 56 -2.24 1.38 -3.83
C VAL A 56 -1.14 0.48 -4.40
N SER A 57 -0.34 1.00 -5.31
CA SER A 57 0.78 0.26 -5.90
C SER A 57 2.05 1.10 -5.97
N ALA A 58 3.20 0.45 -5.81
CA ALA A 58 4.50 1.05 -6.02
C ALA A 58 5.58 -0.04 -6.22
N LEU A 59 6.81 0.39 -6.48
CA LEU A 59 8.02 -0.44 -6.45
C LEU A 59 8.86 -0.01 -5.26
N ARG A 60 9.23 -0.95 -4.38
CA ARG A 60 10.34 -0.77 -3.45
C ARG A 60 11.60 -1.29 -4.10
N ASP A 61 12.58 -0.43 -4.28
CA ASP A 61 13.83 -0.82 -4.91
C ASP A 61 14.58 -1.89 -4.13
N PHE A 62 15.32 -2.72 -4.87
CA PHE A 62 16.28 -3.64 -4.28
C PHE A 62 17.37 -2.83 -3.54
N PRO A 63 17.72 -3.17 -2.29
CA PRO A 63 18.54 -2.31 -1.43
C PRO A 63 20.02 -2.24 -1.81
N CYS A 64 20.52 -3.07 -2.72
CA CYS A 64 21.93 -3.13 -3.06
C CYS A 64 22.11 -3.01 -4.58
N ARG A 65 22.62 -1.86 -5.04
CA ARG A 65 22.92 -1.60 -6.45
C ARG A 65 24.40 -1.24 -6.70
N GLU A 66 25.23 -1.26 -5.65
CA GLU A 66 26.66 -0.95 -5.74
C GLU A 66 27.46 -2.13 -6.27
N ASP A 67 28.32 -1.84 -7.25
CA ASP A 67 29.28 -2.81 -7.77
C ASP A 67 30.31 -3.18 -6.69
N GLY A 68 30.58 -4.47 -6.54
CA GLY A 68 31.52 -4.98 -5.53
C GLY A 68 30.95 -5.10 -4.10
N ALA A 69 29.69 -4.76 -3.88
CA ALA A 69 29.03 -4.97 -2.58
C ALA A 69 28.55 -6.42 -2.38
N TYR A 70 28.65 -6.91 -1.15
CA TYR A 70 28.14 -8.23 -0.75
C TYR A 70 26.93 -8.10 0.17
N LEU A 71 25.77 -8.55 -0.31
CA LEU A 71 24.54 -8.57 0.46
C LEU A 71 24.47 -9.83 1.32
N HIS A 72 24.82 -9.70 2.61
CA HIS A 72 24.87 -10.85 3.53
C HIS A 72 23.50 -11.40 3.94
N ARG A 73 22.44 -10.56 3.93
CA ARG A 73 21.11 -10.92 4.43
C ARG A 73 20.03 -9.99 3.89
N ILE A 74 18.86 -10.53 3.62
CA ILE A 74 17.66 -9.79 3.22
C ILE A 74 16.50 -10.22 4.11
N GLU A 75 16.00 -9.30 4.93
CA GLU A 75 14.80 -9.50 5.75
C GLU A 75 13.66 -8.55 5.35
N ILE A 76 14.00 -7.38 4.78
CA ILE A 76 13.01 -6.38 4.37
C ILE A 76 12.54 -6.70 2.95
N PRO A 77 11.24 -6.98 2.72
CA PRO A 77 10.73 -7.29 1.40
C PRO A 77 10.92 -6.13 0.42
N TYR A 78 11.26 -6.42 -0.82
CA TYR A 78 11.42 -5.44 -1.91
C TYR A 78 10.65 -5.91 -3.14
N GLY A 79 10.55 -5.06 -4.16
CA GLY A 79 9.82 -5.36 -5.39
C GLY A 79 8.51 -4.59 -5.48
N ARG A 80 7.75 -4.91 -6.54
CA ARG A 80 6.47 -4.28 -6.83
C ARG A 80 5.44 -4.79 -5.84
N PHE A 81 4.59 -3.92 -5.32
CA PHE A 81 3.41 -4.33 -4.57
C PHE A 81 2.14 -3.70 -5.14
N GLU A 82 1.01 -4.31 -4.78
CA GLU A 82 -0.33 -3.81 -5.09
C GLU A 82 -1.26 -4.21 -3.94
N ARG A 83 -1.76 -3.22 -3.20
CA ARG A 83 -2.73 -3.41 -2.12
C ARG A 83 -4.09 -2.92 -2.58
N ARG A 84 -5.01 -3.85 -2.76
CA ARG A 84 -6.44 -3.57 -2.92
C ARG A 84 -7.10 -3.60 -1.56
N LEU A 85 -7.78 -2.52 -1.20
CA LEU A 85 -8.43 -2.36 0.09
C LEU A 85 -9.88 -1.98 -0.13
N GLN A 86 -10.78 -2.85 0.34
CA GLN A 86 -12.18 -2.48 0.52
C GLN A 86 -12.27 -1.60 1.76
N LEU A 87 -12.96 -0.47 1.64
CA LEU A 87 -13.15 0.45 2.75
C LEU A 87 -14.49 0.13 3.45
N PRO A 88 -14.57 0.30 4.78
CA PRO A 88 -15.80 0.07 5.53
C PRO A 88 -16.81 1.17 5.18
N LEU A 89 -17.58 0.95 4.11
CA LEU A 89 -18.64 1.85 3.67
C LEU A 89 -19.98 1.14 3.84
N ASP A 90 -20.98 1.85 4.37
CA ASP A 90 -22.35 1.33 4.44
C ASP A 90 -22.92 1.04 3.05
N ASP A 91 -22.55 1.87 2.06
CA ASP A 91 -22.85 1.66 0.64
C ASP A 91 -21.55 1.41 -0.15
N PRO A 92 -21.37 0.23 -0.77
CA PRO A 92 -20.20 -0.07 -1.60
C PRO A 92 -20.11 0.79 -2.87
N HIS A 93 -21.20 1.46 -3.25
CA HIS A 93 -21.24 2.41 -4.36
C HIS A 93 -21.06 3.87 -3.93
N ALA A 94 -20.88 4.14 -2.63
CA ALA A 94 -20.64 5.49 -2.14
C ALA A 94 -19.41 6.10 -2.81
N ALA A 95 -19.59 7.29 -3.39
CA ALA A 95 -18.50 8.03 -3.99
C ALA A 95 -17.57 8.53 -2.88
N LEU A 96 -16.29 8.16 -2.97
CA LEU A 96 -15.26 8.63 -2.05
C LEU A 96 -14.43 9.74 -2.68
N GLU A 97 -13.97 10.65 -1.83
CA GLU A 97 -12.99 11.66 -2.18
C GLU A 97 -11.73 11.46 -1.36
N LEU A 98 -10.57 11.41 -2.03
CA LEU A 98 -9.27 11.43 -1.38
C LEU A 98 -8.96 12.86 -0.92
N ALA A 99 -9.25 13.16 0.34
CA ALA A 99 -9.05 14.47 0.94
C ALA A 99 -7.57 14.75 1.27
N ARG A 100 -6.78 13.71 1.57
CA ARG A 100 -5.34 13.85 1.89
C ARG A 100 -4.55 12.61 1.48
N LYS A 101 -3.36 12.84 0.93
CA LYS A 101 -2.29 11.85 0.72
C LYS A 101 -0.99 12.40 1.32
N THR A 102 -0.43 11.73 2.32
CA THR A 102 0.86 12.11 2.92
C THR A 102 1.74 10.89 3.12
N LEU A 103 3.03 11.00 2.81
CA LEU A 103 4.05 10.01 3.17
C LEU A 103 4.99 10.67 4.18
N ALA A 104 5.02 10.17 5.40
CA ALA A 104 5.91 10.62 6.47
C ALA A 104 6.44 9.42 7.22
N ASP A 105 7.73 9.43 7.56
CA ASP A 105 8.38 8.38 8.36
C ASP A 105 8.17 6.95 7.83
N GLY A 106 8.10 6.81 6.50
CA GLY A 106 7.85 5.52 5.84
C GLY A 106 6.41 5.02 5.94
N VAL A 107 5.45 5.87 6.34
CA VAL A 107 4.03 5.52 6.41
C VAL A 107 3.23 6.41 5.46
N LEU A 108 2.57 5.77 4.49
CA LEU A 108 1.59 6.43 3.62
C LEU A 108 0.27 6.52 4.38
N THR A 109 -0.24 7.74 4.56
CA THR A 109 -1.57 8.00 5.12
C THR A 109 -2.47 8.55 4.01
N LEU A 110 -3.60 7.89 3.80
CA LEU A 110 -4.67 8.33 2.92
C LEU A 110 -5.91 8.64 3.77
N ILE A 111 -6.51 9.80 3.57
CA ILE A 111 -7.76 10.19 4.22
C ILE A 111 -8.84 10.31 3.16
N PHE A 112 -9.92 9.57 3.35
CA PHE A 112 -11.09 9.56 2.50
C PHE A 112 -12.28 10.18 3.21
N ARG A 113 -13.05 10.97 2.47
CA ARG A 113 -14.36 11.48 2.90
C ARG A 113 -15.42 10.94 1.95
N ARG A 114 -16.64 10.76 2.45
CA ARG A 114 -17.80 10.48 1.61
C ARG A 114 -18.11 11.75 0.82
N LYS A 115 -18.33 11.63 -0.49
CA LYS A 115 -18.89 12.74 -1.27
C LYS A 115 -20.37 12.82 -0.93
N GLU A 116 -20.84 14.00 -0.52
CA GLU A 116 -22.27 14.27 -0.47
C GLU A 116 -22.81 14.19 -1.91
N GLY A 117 -23.84 13.38 -2.11
CA GLY A 117 -24.53 13.29 -3.40
C GLY A 117 -25.13 14.63 -3.77
N ARG A 118 -24.89 15.09 -5.00
CA ARG A 118 -25.62 16.21 -5.59
C ARG A 118 -26.96 15.74 -6.12
#